data_AF-A0A2T4SB04-F1
#
_entry.id   AF-A0A2T4SB04-F1
#
_cell.length_a   1.000
_cell.length_b   1.000
_cell.length_c   1.000
_cell.angle_alpha   90.00
_cell.angle_beta   90.00
_cell.angle_gamma   90.00
#
_symmetry.space_group_name_H-M   'P 1'
#
loop_
_entity.id
_entity.type
_entity.pdbx_description
1 polymer ?
#
loop_
_entity_poly.entity_id
_entity_poly.type
_entity_poly.pdbx_seq_one_letter_code
_entity_poly.pdbx_strand_id
1 'polypeptide(L)'
;MRVNDKVLVENINDYFTHKGLSPNLIDDIKGKLKKELKKSEAQDLDYIEYRRKSPAEIILTIQRNLFTLQLNPIVFFIINFILLSYLYDKQYVPFQAATGLSIFYCLIILPISIFIYLRIDWKNYLYSNKFERIIGLSVAAVALILVFAHAFGFDLGIVAVTIYAHQFVFFVGIIFSISGIYFRRLEFTGIGLLFCQKTIDAMISNPIVTQIASIVIWVLLLIVIIYYTIRISSRK
;
A
#
# COMPACT_ATOMS: atom_id res chain seq x y z
N MET A 1 -31.63 18.49 -8.18
CA MET A 1 -30.52 18.46 -9.16
C MET A 1 -30.74 19.51 -10.23
N ARG A 2 -29.90 20.54 -10.17
CA ARG A 2 -29.88 21.65 -11.12
C ARG A 2 -29.37 21.19 -12.48
N VAL A 3 -29.63 21.97 -13.53
CA VAL A 3 -29.26 21.63 -14.92
C VAL A 3 -27.75 21.46 -15.06
N ASN A 4 -26.97 22.38 -14.48
CA ASN A 4 -25.50 22.34 -14.52
C ASN A 4 -24.92 21.10 -13.82
N ASP A 5 -25.56 20.63 -12.74
CA ASP A 5 -25.13 19.41 -12.04
C ASP A 5 -25.43 18.14 -12.84
N LYS A 6 -26.54 18.12 -13.60
CA LYS A 6 -26.86 17.01 -14.53
C LYS A 6 -25.80 16.91 -15.63
N VAL A 7 -25.46 18.04 -16.25
CA VAL A 7 -24.44 18.12 -17.31
C VAL A 7 -23.08 17.66 -16.78
N LEU A 8 -22.70 18.02 -15.55
CA LEU A 8 -21.45 17.54 -14.95
C LEU A 8 -21.42 16.02 -14.76
N VAL A 9 -22.53 15.42 -14.30
CA VAL A 9 -22.64 13.96 -14.11
C VAL A 9 -22.55 13.22 -15.44
N GLU A 10 -23.16 13.76 -16.49
CA GLU A 10 -23.10 13.21 -17.85
C GLU A 10 -21.70 13.31 -18.44
N ASN A 11 -21.04 14.48 -18.34
CA ASN A 11 -19.65 14.65 -18.77
C ASN A 11 -18.69 13.69 -18.07
N ILE A 12 -18.90 13.40 -16.78
CA ILE A 12 -18.13 12.40 -16.03
C ILE A 12 -18.39 11.00 -16.55
N ASN A 13 -19.65 10.66 -16.84
CA ASN A 13 -20.03 9.38 -17.41
C ASN A 13 -19.35 9.17 -18.77
N ASP A 14 -19.45 10.14 -19.67
CA ASP A 14 -18.94 10.04 -21.03
C ASP A 14 -17.42 9.97 -21.04
N TYR A 15 -16.75 10.83 -20.25
CA TYR A 15 -15.29 10.82 -20.13
C TYR A 15 -14.76 9.48 -19.63
N PHE A 16 -15.32 8.93 -18.54
CA PHE A 16 -14.82 7.70 -17.95
C PHE A 16 -15.24 6.44 -18.73
N THR A 17 -16.38 6.47 -19.42
CA THR A 17 -16.77 5.43 -20.38
C THR A 17 -15.78 5.39 -21.54
N HIS A 18 -15.45 6.54 -22.13
CA HIS A 18 -14.44 6.63 -23.20
C HIS A 18 -13.05 6.21 -22.71
N LYS A 19 -12.72 6.41 -21.43
CA LYS A 19 -11.46 5.92 -20.83
C LYS A 19 -11.46 4.43 -20.49
N GLY A 20 -12.56 3.71 -20.73
CA GLY A 20 -12.66 2.27 -20.50
C GLY A 20 -12.73 1.88 -19.03
N LEU A 21 -13.24 2.75 -18.14
CA LEU A 21 -13.48 2.37 -16.75
C LEU A 21 -14.71 1.47 -16.64
N SER A 22 -14.64 0.49 -15.73
CA SER A 22 -15.77 -0.43 -15.51
C SER A 22 -17.06 0.32 -15.12
N PRO A 23 -18.24 -0.09 -15.61
CA PRO A 23 -19.52 0.57 -15.32
C PRO A 23 -19.79 0.72 -13.82
N ASN A 24 -19.46 -0.32 -13.03
CA ASN A 24 -19.62 -0.30 -11.57
C ASN A 24 -18.83 0.82 -10.90
N LEU A 25 -17.62 1.12 -11.40
CA LEU A 25 -16.79 2.19 -10.85
C LEU A 25 -17.33 3.57 -11.25
N ILE A 26 -17.84 3.70 -12.48
CA ILE A 26 -18.51 4.91 -12.95
C ILE A 26 -19.78 5.17 -12.11
N ASP A 27 -20.55 4.14 -11.81
CA ASP A 27 -21.74 4.23 -10.95
C ASP A 27 -21.39 4.61 -9.50
N ASP A 28 -20.30 4.08 -8.93
CA ASP A 28 -19.80 4.51 -7.61
C ASP A 28 -19.43 6.01 -7.64
N ILE A 29 -18.70 6.47 -8.67
CA ILE A 29 -18.34 7.89 -8.83
C ILE A 29 -19.58 8.76 -8.88
N LYS A 30 -20.56 8.39 -9.73
CA LYS A 30 -21.85 9.11 -9.84
C LYS A 30 -22.60 9.11 -8.51
N GLY A 31 -22.61 7.98 -7.80
CA GLY A 31 -23.26 7.84 -6.50
C GLY A 31 -22.66 8.76 -5.43
N LYS A 32 -21.32 8.80 -5.32
CA LYS A 32 -20.64 9.69 -4.37
C LYS A 32 -20.77 11.15 -4.78
N LEU A 33 -20.69 11.45 -6.08
CA LEU A 33 -20.90 12.81 -6.57
C LEU A 33 -22.31 13.29 -6.23
N LYS A 34 -23.35 12.50 -6.47
CA LYS A 34 -24.74 12.84 -6.09
C LYS A 34 -24.90 13.14 -4.59
N LYS A 35 -24.16 12.44 -3.72
CA LYS A 35 -24.16 12.76 -2.28
C LYS A 35 -23.49 14.11 -1.99
N GLU A 36 -22.42 14.44 -2.70
CA GLU A 36 -21.74 15.75 -2.57
C GLU A 36 -22.57 16.89 -3.18
N LEU A 37 -23.30 16.66 -4.27
CA LEU A 37 -24.22 17.65 -4.87
C LEU A 37 -25.27 18.12 -3.87
N LYS A 38 -25.75 17.24 -2.99
CA LYS A 38 -26.70 17.65 -1.93
C LYS A 38 -26.12 18.70 -0.97
N LYS A 39 -24.79 18.75 -0.79
CA LYS A 39 -24.13 19.76 0.06
C LYS A 39 -24.07 21.12 -0.62
N SER A 40 -23.88 21.16 -1.94
CA SER A 40 -23.94 22.42 -2.69
C SER A 40 -25.38 22.92 -2.83
N GLU A 41 -26.33 22.01 -3.05
CA GLU A 41 -27.77 22.33 -3.05
C GLU A 41 -28.21 22.94 -1.71
N ALA A 42 -27.69 22.45 -0.57
CA ALA A 42 -27.98 23.01 0.75
C ALA A 42 -27.45 24.44 0.96
N GLN A 43 -26.47 24.87 0.15
CA GLN A 43 -25.92 26.24 0.16
C GLN A 43 -26.48 27.10 -0.98
N ASP A 44 -27.46 26.57 -1.73
CA ASP A 44 -28.03 27.20 -2.92
C ASP A 44 -26.99 27.55 -4.01
N LEU A 45 -25.87 26.80 -4.05
CA LEU A 45 -24.79 26.98 -5.02
C LEU A 45 -24.73 25.84 -6.03
N ASP A 46 -24.30 26.15 -7.25
CA ASP A 46 -23.94 25.13 -8.24
C ASP A 46 -22.67 24.40 -7.78
N TYR A 47 -22.54 23.12 -8.12
CA TYR A 47 -21.42 22.33 -7.59
C TYR A 47 -20.04 22.84 -8.06
N ILE A 48 -19.96 23.36 -9.28
CA ILE A 48 -18.75 23.97 -9.85
C ILE A 48 -18.32 25.19 -9.01
N GLU A 49 -19.28 26.00 -8.60
CA GLU A 49 -19.08 27.19 -7.80
C GLU A 49 -18.75 26.85 -6.34
N TYR A 50 -19.48 25.90 -5.74
CA TYR A 50 -19.18 25.34 -4.42
C TYR A 50 -17.75 24.77 -4.35
N ARG A 51 -17.31 24.10 -5.42
CA ARG A 51 -15.96 23.51 -5.51
C ARG A 51 -14.89 24.51 -5.93
N ARG A 52 -15.28 25.69 -6.45
CA ARG A 52 -14.41 26.70 -7.07
C ARG A 52 -13.46 26.09 -8.10
N LYS A 53 -13.99 25.19 -8.93
CA LYS A 53 -13.22 24.41 -9.93
C LYS A 53 -14.04 24.19 -11.17
N SER A 54 -13.39 24.23 -12.33
CA SER A 54 -14.03 23.89 -13.60
C SER A 54 -14.44 22.40 -13.65
N PRO A 55 -15.41 22.04 -14.50
CA PRO A 55 -15.77 20.64 -14.76
C PRO A 55 -14.56 19.76 -15.12
N ALA A 56 -13.68 20.28 -15.98
CA ALA A 56 -12.46 19.59 -16.40
C ALA A 56 -11.51 19.32 -15.21
N GLU A 57 -11.31 20.29 -14.33
CA GLU A 57 -10.47 20.11 -13.13
C GLU A 57 -11.07 19.11 -12.15
N ILE A 58 -12.39 19.03 -12.04
CA ILE A 58 -13.08 18.03 -11.23
C ILE A 58 -12.85 16.64 -11.81
N ILE A 59 -13.06 16.45 -13.12
CA ILE A 59 -12.82 15.19 -13.83
C ILE A 59 -11.36 14.75 -13.66
N LEU A 60 -10.40 15.65 -13.90
CA LEU A 60 -8.97 15.38 -13.74
C LEU A 60 -8.60 15.03 -12.28
N THR A 61 -9.23 15.69 -11.31
CA THR A 61 -9.04 15.36 -9.89
C THR A 61 -9.51 13.93 -9.60
N ILE A 62 -10.71 13.57 -10.07
CA ILE A 62 -11.28 12.23 -9.90
C ILE A 62 -10.38 11.18 -10.56
N GLN A 63 -9.99 11.38 -11.82
CA GLN A 63 -9.13 10.47 -12.57
C GLN A 63 -7.81 10.22 -11.83
N ARG A 64 -7.12 11.28 -11.42
CA ARG A 64 -5.82 11.17 -10.74
C ARG A 64 -5.93 10.44 -9.40
N ASN A 65 -7.00 10.71 -8.65
CA ASN A 65 -7.18 10.09 -7.34
C ASN A 65 -7.60 8.62 -7.45
N LEU A 66 -8.42 8.26 -8.44
CA LEU A 66 -8.75 6.87 -8.75
C LEU A 66 -7.50 6.08 -9.10
N PHE A 67 -6.64 6.64 -9.94
CA PHE A 67 -5.36 6.02 -10.28
C PHE A 67 -4.46 5.85 -9.04
N THR A 68 -4.42 6.87 -8.18
CA THR A 68 -3.65 6.80 -6.91
C THR A 68 -4.19 5.70 -6.00
N LEU A 69 -5.51 5.57 -5.86
CA LEU A 69 -6.14 4.51 -5.07
C LEU A 69 -5.84 3.11 -5.62
N GLN A 70 -5.87 2.94 -6.94
CA GLN A 70 -5.57 1.66 -7.59
C GLN A 70 -4.09 1.28 -7.48
N LEU A 71 -3.17 2.25 -7.63
CA LEU A 71 -1.73 2.02 -7.53
C LEU A 71 -1.22 1.89 -6.10
N ASN A 72 -1.88 2.52 -5.12
CA ASN A 72 -1.39 2.59 -3.74
C ASN A 72 -1.07 1.19 -3.16
N PRO A 73 -1.94 0.16 -3.26
CA PRO A 73 -1.61 -1.19 -2.84
C PRO A 73 -0.40 -1.82 -3.55
N ILE A 74 -0.23 -1.54 -4.85
CA ILE A 74 0.86 -2.08 -5.66
C ILE A 74 2.19 -1.48 -5.22
N VAL A 75 2.24 -0.16 -5.11
CA VAL A 75 3.43 0.58 -4.69
C VAL A 75 3.81 0.22 -3.27
N PHE A 76 2.82 0.16 -2.36
CA PHE A 76 3.02 -0.28 -0.98
C PHE A 76 3.63 -1.69 -0.91
N PHE A 77 3.07 -2.64 -1.66
CA PHE A 77 3.58 -4.01 -1.67
C PHE A 77 5.01 -4.07 -2.19
N ILE A 78 5.30 -3.52 -3.37
CA ILE A 78 6.62 -3.61 -4.01
C ILE A 78 7.71 -2.96 -3.17
N ILE A 79 7.48 -1.73 -2.68
CA ILE A 79 8.49 -1.00 -1.89
C ILE A 79 8.83 -1.78 -0.61
N ASN A 80 7.81 -2.18 0.16
CA ASN A 80 8.05 -2.88 1.42
C ASN A 80 8.58 -4.31 1.18
N PHE A 81 8.20 -4.97 0.09
CA PHE A 81 8.75 -6.27 -0.29
C PHE A 81 10.25 -6.17 -0.56
N ILE A 82 10.70 -5.19 -1.35
CA ILE A 82 12.11 -4.99 -1.67
C ILE A 82 12.89 -4.61 -0.41
N LEU A 83 12.42 -3.63 0.35
CA LEU A 83 13.10 -3.17 1.56
C LEU A 83 13.22 -4.28 2.60
N LEU A 84 12.15 -5.03 2.85
CA LEU A 84 12.19 -6.13 3.80
C LEU A 84 13.09 -7.28 3.30
N SER A 85 13.02 -7.62 2.01
CA SER A 85 13.85 -8.69 1.45
C SER A 85 15.34 -8.34 1.48
N TYR A 86 15.67 -7.08 1.19
CA TYR A 86 17.04 -6.60 1.00
C TYR A 86 17.70 -6.09 2.29
N LEU A 87 16.99 -5.32 3.13
CA LEU A 87 17.56 -4.74 4.34
C LEU A 87 17.49 -5.69 5.54
N TYR A 88 16.46 -6.54 5.62
CA TYR A 88 16.32 -7.50 6.70
C TYR A 88 17.16 -8.74 6.39
N ASP A 89 18.47 -8.58 6.55
CA ASP A 89 19.41 -9.69 6.55
C ASP A 89 20.00 -9.87 7.95
N LYS A 90 20.02 -11.12 8.42
CA LYS A 90 20.60 -11.45 9.72
C LYS A 90 22.09 -11.61 9.54
N GLN A 91 22.84 -10.54 9.79
CA GLN A 91 24.29 -10.63 9.82
C GLN A 91 24.71 -11.40 11.09
N TYR A 92 25.60 -12.38 10.94
CA TYR A 92 26.07 -13.24 12.03
C TYR A 92 24.93 -14.00 12.75
N VAL A 93 24.38 -15.00 12.05
CA VAL A 93 23.39 -15.98 12.54
C VAL A 93 23.60 -16.45 14.00
N PRO A 94 24.83 -16.67 14.52
CA PRO A 94 25.04 -17.06 15.92
C PRO A 94 24.62 -16.00 16.95
N PHE A 95 24.69 -14.71 16.61
CA PHE A 95 24.39 -13.59 17.50
C PHE A 95 23.03 -12.95 17.23
N GLN A 96 22.33 -13.41 16.18
CA GLN A 96 21.04 -12.86 15.76
C GLN A 96 21.07 -11.34 15.62
N ALA A 97 22.15 -10.82 15.06
CA ALA A 97 22.33 -9.39 14.92
C ALA A 97 21.53 -8.87 13.72
N ALA A 98 21.00 -7.67 13.86
CA ALA A 98 20.30 -6.96 12.80
C ALA A 98 21.06 -5.68 12.47
N THR A 99 21.07 -5.29 11.20
CA THR A 99 21.67 -4.02 10.77
C THR A 99 20.84 -2.85 11.32
N GLY A 100 21.48 -1.73 11.64
CA GLY A 100 20.78 -0.50 12.02
C GLY A 100 19.78 -0.04 10.95
N LEU A 101 20.10 -0.26 9.66
CA LEU A 101 19.17 -0.04 8.55
C LEU A 101 17.88 -0.88 8.63
N SER A 102 18.00 -2.17 8.97
CA SER A 102 16.82 -3.05 9.10
C SER A 102 15.91 -2.62 10.25
N ILE A 103 16.49 -2.19 11.37
CA ILE A 103 15.76 -1.68 12.54
C ILE A 103 15.07 -0.37 12.19
N PHE A 104 15.79 0.57 11.54
CA PHE A 104 15.24 1.83 11.07
C PHE A 104 14.06 1.62 10.12
N TYR A 105 14.20 0.68 9.16
CA TYR A 105 13.11 0.31 8.28
C TYR A 105 11.89 -0.21 9.04
N CYS A 106 12.08 -1.18 9.94
CA CYS A 106 10.97 -1.81 10.67
C CYS A 106 10.25 -0.85 11.63
N LEU A 107 10.97 0.04 12.31
CA LEU A 107 10.40 0.93 13.32
C LEU A 107 9.87 2.25 12.76
N ILE A 108 10.41 2.73 11.64
CA ILE A 108 10.09 4.07 11.13
C ILE A 108 9.43 3.98 9.75
N ILE A 109 10.10 3.37 8.77
CA ILE A 109 9.62 3.40 7.38
C ILE A 109 8.36 2.56 7.20
N LEU A 110 8.32 1.35 7.74
CA LEU A 110 7.16 0.47 7.60
C LEU A 110 5.90 1.04 8.29
N PRO A 111 5.93 1.55 9.54
CA PRO A 111 4.76 2.18 10.13
C PRO A 111 4.27 3.41 9.35
N ILE A 112 5.20 4.24 8.84
CA ILE A 112 4.85 5.40 8.01
C ILE A 112 4.20 4.94 6.69
N SER A 113 4.74 3.90 6.05
CA SER A 113 4.21 3.37 4.79
C SER A 113 2.80 2.79 4.98
N ILE A 114 2.54 2.08 6.09
CA ILE A 114 1.21 1.59 6.48
C ILE A 114 0.25 2.75 6.73
N PHE A 115 0.69 3.79 7.45
CA PHE A 115 -0.14 4.96 7.74
C PHE A 115 -0.59 5.68 6.46
N ILE A 116 0.35 5.91 5.52
CA ILE A 116 0.03 6.52 4.23
C ILE A 116 -0.94 5.64 3.45
N TYR A 117 -0.68 4.33 3.40
CA TYR A 117 -1.52 3.37 2.71
C TYR A 117 -2.98 3.46 3.21
N LEU A 118 -3.20 3.44 4.53
CA LEU A 118 -4.53 3.52 5.15
C LEU A 118 -5.19 4.89 4.89
N ARG A 119 -4.42 5.97 5.00
CA ARG A 119 -4.91 7.35 4.76
C ARG A 119 -5.39 7.55 3.32
N ILE A 120 -4.68 7.01 2.34
CA ILE A 120 -5.09 7.09 0.93
C ILE A 120 -6.38 6.30 0.72
N ASP A 121 -6.46 5.08 1.27
CA ASP A 121 -7.61 4.21 1.11
C ASP A 121 -8.91 4.76 1.74
N TRP A 122 -8.79 5.49 2.85
CA TRP A 122 -9.94 6.14 3.48
C TRP A 122 -10.39 7.43 2.78
N LYS A 123 -9.60 8.00 1.86
CA LYS A 123 -9.95 9.25 1.18
C LYS A 123 -10.89 9.03 -0.01
N ASN A 124 -11.86 9.94 -0.13
CA ASN A 124 -12.76 9.97 -1.27
C ASN A 124 -12.05 10.53 -2.52
N TYR A 125 -12.15 9.85 -3.66
CA TYR A 125 -11.53 10.26 -4.93
C TYR A 125 -12.04 11.60 -5.48
N LEU A 126 -13.12 12.15 -4.92
CA LEU A 126 -13.63 13.48 -5.27
C LEU A 126 -12.72 14.63 -4.78
N TYR A 127 -11.79 14.40 -3.86
CA TYR A 127 -10.95 15.44 -3.23
C TYR A 127 -9.47 15.21 -3.44
N SER A 128 -8.68 16.29 -3.50
CA SER A 128 -7.25 16.19 -3.81
C SER A 128 -6.44 15.43 -2.74
N ASN A 129 -5.59 14.50 -3.20
CA ASN A 129 -4.65 13.74 -2.36
C ASN A 129 -3.21 14.30 -2.41
N LYS A 130 -3.05 15.63 -2.55
CA LYS A 130 -1.74 16.28 -2.75
C LYS A 130 -0.76 16.00 -1.61
N PHE A 131 -1.25 16.02 -0.36
CA PHE A 131 -0.43 15.79 0.83
C PHE A 131 0.08 14.35 0.91
N GLU A 132 -0.81 13.37 0.79
CA GLU A 132 -0.46 11.95 0.83
C GLU A 132 0.52 11.57 -0.28
N ARG A 133 0.35 12.15 -1.48
CA ARG A 133 1.28 11.96 -2.59
C ARG A 133 2.69 12.46 -2.29
N ILE A 134 2.81 13.62 -1.63
CA ILE A 134 4.13 14.18 -1.27
C ILE A 134 4.82 13.25 -0.26
N ILE A 135 4.11 12.83 0.79
CA ILE A 135 4.68 11.92 1.78
C ILE A 135 5.03 10.58 1.15
N GLY A 136 4.17 10.03 0.29
CA GLY A 136 4.46 8.79 -0.44
C GLY A 136 5.71 8.88 -1.32
N LEU A 137 5.91 10.02 -2.00
CA LEU A 137 7.13 10.29 -2.76
C LEU A 137 8.35 10.39 -1.86
N SER A 138 8.23 11.04 -0.70
CA SER A 138 9.30 11.11 0.30
C SER A 138 9.69 9.72 0.81
N VAL A 139 8.71 8.84 1.10
CA VAL A 139 8.98 7.45 1.51
C VAL A 139 9.70 6.68 0.41
N ALA A 140 9.28 6.82 -0.85
CA ALA A 140 9.96 6.18 -1.98
C ALA A 140 11.41 6.69 -2.15
N ALA A 141 11.64 7.99 -1.99
CA ALA A 141 12.99 8.55 -2.03
C ALA A 141 13.88 8.01 -0.90
N VAL A 142 13.35 7.96 0.34
CA VAL A 142 14.07 7.40 1.49
C VAL A 142 14.34 5.91 1.29
N ALA A 143 13.36 5.15 0.79
CA ALA A 143 13.54 3.73 0.47
C ALA A 143 14.71 3.50 -0.49
N LEU A 144 14.80 4.31 -1.55
CA LEU A 144 15.89 4.23 -2.52
C LEU A 144 17.24 4.57 -1.87
N ILE A 145 17.29 5.61 -1.02
CA ILE A 145 18.50 5.95 -0.26
C ILE A 145 18.94 4.79 0.64
N LEU A 146 18.01 4.12 1.33
CA LEU A 146 18.32 2.98 2.19
C LEU A 146 18.89 1.80 1.39
N VAL A 147 18.34 1.52 0.21
CA VAL A 147 18.86 0.47 -0.69
C VAL A 147 20.28 0.81 -1.15
N PHE A 148 20.54 2.05 -1.57
CA PHE A 148 21.89 2.47 -1.94
C PHE A 148 22.86 2.42 -0.75
N ALA A 149 22.43 2.89 0.43
CA ALA A 149 23.25 2.84 1.64
C ALA A 149 23.69 1.39 1.95
N HIS A 150 22.77 0.44 1.94
CA HIS A 150 23.08 -0.98 2.14
C HIS A 150 24.02 -1.51 1.04
N ALA A 151 23.77 -1.17 -0.22
CA ALA A 151 24.60 -1.61 -1.35
C ALA A 151 26.06 -1.13 -1.26
N PHE A 152 26.30 0.04 -0.64
CA PHE A 152 27.64 0.57 -0.39
C PHE A 152 28.22 0.17 0.99
N GLY A 153 27.54 -0.70 1.74
CA GLY A 153 27.99 -1.20 3.05
C GLY A 153 27.74 -0.26 4.23
N PHE A 154 26.91 0.78 4.08
CA PHE A 154 26.54 1.70 5.14
C PHE A 154 25.36 1.16 5.97
N ASP A 155 25.60 0.16 6.80
CA ASP A 155 24.55 -0.57 7.55
C ASP A 155 24.03 0.11 8.83
N LEU A 156 24.53 1.31 9.14
CA LEU A 156 24.29 2.02 10.40
C LEU A 156 24.66 1.17 11.63
N GLY A 157 25.70 0.34 11.49
CA GLY A 157 26.21 -0.56 12.52
C GLY A 157 25.42 -1.87 12.63
N ILE A 158 25.98 -2.79 13.41
CA ILE A 158 25.40 -4.08 13.71
C ILE A 158 24.92 -4.04 15.16
N VAL A 159 23.63 -4.24 15.37
CA VAL A 159 23.02 -4.23 16.70
C VAL A 159 22.65 -5.66 17.06
N ALA A 160 23.11 -6.12 18.21
CA ALA A 160 22.69 -7.41 18.75
C ALA A 160 21.20 -7.33 19.12
N VAL A 161 20.39 -8.19 18.51
CA VAL A 161 18.95 -8.29 18.76
C VAL A 161 18.69 -9.63 19.45
N THR A 162 17.80 -9.64 20.42
CA THR A 162 17.48 -10.86 21.15
C THR A 162 16.62 -11.80 20.30
N ILE A 163 16.71 -13.10 20.56
CA ILE A 163 15.84 -14.10 19.92
C ILE A 163 14.36 -13.81 20.13
N TYR A 164 14.00 -13.33 21.32
CA TYR A 164 12.62 -12.96 21.63
C TYR A 164 12.11 -11.82 20.75
N ALA A 165 12.97 -10.88 20.35
CA ALA A 165 12.58 -9.81 19.44
C ALA A 165 12.31 -10.34 18.02
N HIS A 166 13.11 -11.29 17.52
CA HIS A 166 12.82 -11.95 16.24
C HIS A 166 11.56 -12.81 16.29
N GLN A 167 11.32 -13.50 17.40
CA GLN A 167 10.07 -14.26 17.62
C GLN A 167 8.85 -13.31 17.66
N PHE A 168 8.99 -12.14 18.30
CA PHE A 168 7.93 -11.12 18.27
C PHE A 168 7.62 -10.67 16.83
N VAL A 169 8.65 -10.40 16.02
CA VAL A 169 8.47 -10.03 14.61
C VAL A 169 7.79 -11.16 13.81
N PHE A 170 8.11 -12.42 14.11
CA PHE A 170 7.43 -13.58 13.52
C PHE A 170 5.91 -13.55 13.81
N PHE A 171 5.52 -13.33 15.06
CA PHE A 171 4.11 -13.22 15.43
C PHE A 171 3.41 -12.00 14.80
N VAL A 172 4.10 -10.86 14.70
CA VAL A 172 3.60 -9.69 13.94
C VAL A 172 3.36 -10.08 12.48
N GLY A 173 4.26 -10.87 11.88
CA GLY A 173 4.10 -11.45 10.56
C GLY A 173 2.82 -12.27 10.41
N ILE A 174 2.54 -13.17 11.36
CA ILE A 174 1.29 -13.96 11.37
C ILE A 174 0.06 -13.05 11.44
N ILE A 175 0.07 -12.05 12.32
CA ILE A 175 -1.04 -11.10 12.47
C ILE A 175 -1.28 -10.36 11.15
N PHE A 176 -0.22 -9.92 10.47
CA PHE A 176 -0.31 -9.26 9.17
C PHE A 176 -0.86 -10.21 8.10
N SER A 177 -0.43 -11.48 8.10
CA SER A 177 -0.92 -12.50 7.19
C SER A 177 -2.42 -12.76 7.32
N ILE A 178 -2.88 -12.98 8.55
CA ILE A 178 -4.30 -13.23 8.85
C ILE A 178 -5.14 -11.99 8.56
N SER A 179 -4.70 -10.81 9.02
CA SER A 179 -5.40 -9.55 8.78
C SER A 179 -5.53 -9.23 7.30
N GLY A 180 -4.46 -9.46 6.52
CA GLY A 180 -4.47 -9.25 5.07
C GLY A 180 -5.49 -10.13 4.35
N ILE A 181 -5.61 -11.41 4.75
CA ILE A 181 -6.62 -12.32 4.19
C ILE A 181 -8.02 -11.85 4.60
N TYR A 182 -8.23 -11.57 5.89
CA TYR A 182 -9.52 -11.15 6.45
C TYR A 182 -10.07 -9.89 5.77
N PHE A 183 -9.22 -8.86 5.59
CA PHE A 183 -9.60 -7.61 4.94
C PHE A 183 -9.48 -7.65 3.40
N ARG A 184 -9.15 -8.80 2.79
CA ARG A 184 -8.91 -8.96 1.35
C ARG A 184 -7.83 -8.02 0.77
N ARG A 185 -6.84 -7.69 1.60
CA ARG A 185 -5.66 -6.87 1.29
C ARG A 185 -4.41 -7.75 1.29
N LEU A 186 -4.18 -8.43 0.18
CA LEU A 186 -3.14 -9.44 0.01
C LEU A 186 -1.72 -8.89 0.13
N GLU A 187 -1.55 -7.59 -0.09
CA GLU A 187 -0.31 -6.86 0.13
C GLU A 187 0.20 -7.01 1.58
N PHE A 188 -0.69 -6.96 2.58
CA PHE A 188 -0.32 -7.23 3.97
C PHE A 188 -0.02 -8.69 4.20
N THR A 189 -0.72 -9.58 3.47
CA THR A 189 -0.45 -11.01 3.55
C THR A 189 0.95 -11.35 3.06
N GLY A 190 1.37 -10.77 1.94
CA GLY A 190 2.72 -10.96 1.41
C GLY A 190 3.79 -10.36 2.33
N ILE A 191 3.59 -9.16 2.89
CA ILE A 191 4.54 -8.59 3.86
C ILE A 191 4.62 -9.45 5.14
N GLY A 192 3.48 -9.92 5.65
CA GLY A 192 3.42 -10.79 6.83
C GLY A 192 4.14 -12.13 6.62
N LEU A 193 3.93 -12.75 5.46
CA LEU A 193 4.63 -13.99 5.09
C LEU A 193 6.14 -13.76 4.92
N LEU A 194 6.57 -12.62 4.38
CA LEU A 194 8.00 -12.28 4.32
C LEU A 194 8.61 -12.13 5.72
N PHE A 195 7.90 -11.50 6.66
CA PHE A 195 8.37 -11.44 8.05
C PHE A 195 8.53 -12.84 8.64
N CYS A 196 7.53 -13.70 8.43
CA CYS A 196 7.61 -15.10 8.88
C CYS A 196 8.81 -15.82 8.26
N GLN A 197 9.05 -15.63 6.95
CA GLN A 197 10.16 -16.23 6.22
C GLN A 197 11.52 -15.80 6.81
N LYS A 198 11.67 -14.49 7.08
CA LYS A 198 12.91 -13.91 7.60
C LYS A 198 13.19 -14.22 9.08
N THR A 199 12.21 -14.76 9.80
CA THR A 199 12.31 -15.00 11.26
C THR A 199 12.02 -16.44 11.67
N ILE A 200 11.77 -17.34 10.72
CA ILE A 200 11.44 -18.77 10.97
C ILE A 200 12.55 -19.52 11.72
N ASP A 201 13.80 -19.15 11.46
CA ASP A 201 15.01 -19.67 12.13
C ASP A 201 15.11 -19.27 13.60
N ALA A 202 14.46 -18.18 14.02
CA ALA A 202 14.34 -17.82 15.43
C ALA A 202 13.24 -18.62 16.17
N MET A 203 12.33 -19.24 15.41
CA MET A 203 11.23 -20.06 15.94
C MET A 203 11.59 -21.54 16.03
N ILE A 204 12.32 -22.06 15.05
CA ILE A 204 12.63 -23.48 14.94
C ILE A 204 14.16 -23.67 14.98
N SER A 205 14.64 -24.37 16.00
CA SER A 205 16.07 -24.65 16.16
C SER A 205 16.57 -25.81 15.29
N ASN A 206 15.67 -26.70 14.83
CA ASN A 206 16.04 -27.83 13.98
C ASN A 206 16.24 -27.36 12.51
N PRO A 207 17.47 -27.41 11.96
CA PRO A 207 17.76 -26.84 10.65
C PRO A 207 16.93 -27.46 9.50
N ILE A 208 16.65 -28.77 9.57
CA ILE A 208 15.88 -29.48 8.54
C ILE A 208 14.44 -28.97 8.53
N VAL A 209 13.83 -28.88 9.72
CA VAL A 209 12.45 -28.40 9.86
C VAL A 209 12.34 -26.93 9.47
N THR A 210 13.32 -26.10 9.86
CA THR A 210 13.40 -24.68 9.47
C THR A 210 13.48 -24.49 7.96
N GLN A 211 14.28 -25.31 7.28
CA GLN A 211 14.41 -25.27 5.82
C GLN A 211 13.10 -25.65 5.14
N ILE A 212 12.44 -26.72 5.57
CA ILE A 212 11.14 -27.16 5.04
C ILE A 212 10.10 -26.05 5.23
N ALA A 213 9.99 -25.49 6.45
CA ALA A 213 9.06 -24.41 6.75
C ALA A 213 9.34 -23.15 5.91
N SER A 214 10.60 -22.79 5.71
CA SER A 214 11.02 -21.67 4.86
C SER A 214 10.57 -21.86 3.41
N ILE A 215 10.76 -23.07 2.85
CA ILE A 215 10.30 -23.40 1.49
C ILE A 215 8.77 -23.29 1.38
N VAL A 216 8.03 -23.81 2.36
CA VAL A 216 6.56 -23.70 2.39
C VAL A 216 6.12 -22.24 2.38
N ILE A 217 6.75 -21.38 3.18
CA ILE A 217 6.43 -19.94 3.20
C ILE A 217 6.74 -19.28 1.86
N TRP A 218 7.84 -19.63 1.20
CA TRP A 218 8.17 -19.15 -0.14
C TRP A 218 7.13 -19.55 -1.20
N VAL A 219 6.65 -20.79 -1.15
CA VAL A 219 5.58 -21.27 -2.04
C VAL A 219 4.29 -20.47 -1.80
N LEU A 220 3.92 -20.23 -0.53
CA LEU A 220 2.77 -19.41 -0.19
C LEU A 220 2.92 -17.96 -0.68
N LEU A 221 4.10 -17.36 -0.53
CA LEU A 221 4.42 -16.04 -1.07
C LEU A 221 4.23 -15.99 -2.58
N LEU A 222 4.75 -16.99 -3.31
CA LEU A 222 4.61 -17.09 -4.75
C LEU A 222 3.13 -17.15 -5.17
N ILE A 223 2.33 -17.98 -4.49
CA ILE A 223 0.88 -18.07 -4.74
C ILE A 223 0.20 -16.72 -4.52
N VAL A 224 0.52 -16.02 -3.43
CA VAL A 224 -0.02 -14.69 -3.13
C VAL A 224 0.34 -13.68 -4.23
N ILE A 225 1.59 -13.67 -4.68
CA ILE A 225 2.06 -12.76 -5.74
C ILE A 225 1.36 -13.05 -7.07
N ILE A 226 1.25 -14.32 -7.47
CA ILE A 226 0.56 -14.72 -8.70
C ILE A 226 -0.91 -14.31 -8.64
N TYR A 227 -1.60 -14.67 -7.57
CA TYR A 227 -3.02 -14.33 -7.41
C TYR A 227 -3.24 -12.81 -7.36
N TYR A 228 -2.38 -12.08 -6.66
CA TYR A 228 -2.43 -10.62 -6.61
C TYR A 228 -2.24 -9.99 -8.00
N THR A 229 -1.30 -10.52 -8.79
CA THR A 229 -1.05 -10.07 -10.17
C THR A 229 -2.24 -10.34 -11.08
N ILE A 230 -2.84 -11.54 -10.99
CA ILE A 230 -4.06 -11.89 -11.74
C ILE A 230 -5.19 -10.93 -11.37
N ARG A 231 -5.41 -10.68 -10.07
CA ARG A 231 -6.46 -9.76 -9.58
C ARG A 231 -6.26 -8.34 -10.08
N ILE A 232 -5.02 -7.87 -10.22
CA ILE A 232 -4.72 -6.55 -10.80
C ILE A 232 -4.99 -6.55 -12.30
N SER A 233 -4.56 -7.59 -13.01
CA SER A 233 -4.79 -7.73 -14.45
C SER A 233 -6.27 -7.74 -14.81
N SER A 234 -7.10 -8.42 -14.00
CA SER A 234 -8.55 -8.54 -14.20
C SER A 234 -9.35 -7.30 -13.81
N ARG A 235 -8.71 -6.21 -13.35
CA ARG A 235 -9.37 -4.92 -13.05
C ARG A 235 -9.40 -3.97 -14.26
N LYS A 236 -8.77 -4.35 -15.37
CA LYS A 236 -9.00 -3.75 -16.69
C LYS A 236 -10.32 -4.27 -17.24
#